data_AF-A0A7U9SVQ2-F1
#
_entry.id   AF-A0A7U9SVQ2-F1
#
_cell.length_a   1.000
_cell.length_b   1.000
_cell.length_c   1.000
_cell.angle_alpha   90.00
_cell.angle_beta   90.00
_cell.angle_gamma   90.00
#
_symmetry.space_group_name_H-M   'P 1'
#
loop_
_entity.id
_entity.type
_entity.pdbx_description
1 polymer ?
#
loop_
_entity_poly.entity_id
_entity_poly.type
_entity_poly.pdbx_seq_one_letter_code
_entity_poly.pdbx_strand_id
1 'polypeptide(L)'
;MASKNKFEIVNGNVHISREEWKQIAEVTYREDYYEELTSVTWTATNGYIKNAKFGLLHRYMMQKWYGNEVFDEMTKRGWVVDHMNNNGYDCRICNLEFLPSRHNVAKGQILDVEAEEMRLHIALNIFKDFTTGLYQISIGFNDNIYFYNAETKENQLINTLYLLYDCDYKQVIYDAEEILLKYQTEKKFGLGKLNFIDYRCEFPPKIEFTERELDEIVNGDRCFIERDGEIYFVPGKNNWILSAHYEEGWKPSL
;
A
#
# COMPACT_ATOMS: atom_id res chain seq x y z
N MET A 1 17.88 -29.34 7.74
CA MET A 1 17.48 -28.68 9.00
C MET A 1 16.17 -27.97 8.73
N ALA A 2 15.19 -28.08 9.63
CA ALA A 2 13.96 -27.30 9.52
C ALA A 2 14.29 -25.79 9.55
N SER A 3 13.48 -24.98 8.86
CA SER A 3 13.64 -23.53 8.88
C SER A 3 13.52 -22.98 10.30
N LYS A 4 14.23 -21.89 10.61
CA LYS A 4 14.09 -21.16 11.88
C LYS A 4 12.93 -20.16 11.87
N ASN A 5 12.27 -19.97 10.72
CA ASN A 5 11.10 -19.10 10.62
C ASN A 5 9.81 -19.86 10.93
N LYS A 6 8.81 -19.13 11.41
CA LYS A 6 7.41 -19.58 11.45
C LYS A 6 6.72 -19.11 10.17
N PHE A 7 5.91 -19.98 9.58
CA PHE A 7 5.14 -19.70 8.37
C PHE A 7 3.66 -19.95 8.63
N GLU A 8 2.80 -19.00 8.31
CA GLU A 8 1.35 -19.10 8.46
C GLU A 8 0.67 -18.58 7.19
N ILE A 9 -0.35 -19.29 6.69
CA ILE A 9 -1.18 -18.78 5.59
C ILE A 9 -2.33 -17.98 6.20
N VAL A 10 -2.40 -16.69 5.87
CA VAL A 10 -3.41 -15.76 6.37
C VAL A 10 -3.91 -14.94 5.19
N ASN A 11 -5.23 -14.97 4.94
CA ASN A 11 -5.89 -14.16 3.91
C ASN A 11 -5.20 -14.21 2.53
N GLY A 12 -4.83 -15.41 2.04
CA GLY A 12 -4.18 -15.57 0.74
C GLY A 12 -2.70 -15.13 0.68
N ASN A 13 -2.08 -14.85 1.83
CA ASN A 13 -0.66 -14.52 1.96
C ASN A 13 0.05 -15.51 2.88
N VAL A 14 1.36 -15.64 2.72
CA VAL A 14 2.22 -16.33 3.67
C VAL A 14 2.88 -15.28 4.56
N HIS A 15 2.59 -15.37 5.86
CA HIS A 15 3.27 -14.61 6.90
C HIS A 15 4.51 -15.37 7.32
N ILE A 16 5.67 -14.73 7.20
CA ILE A 16 6.96 -15.22 7.63
C ILE A 16 7.38 -14.41 8.84
N SER A 17 7.54 -15.08 9.98
CA SER A 17 7.92 -14.42 11.23
C SER A 17 9.09 -15.11 11.91
N ARG A 18 9.76 -14.33 12.75
CA ARG A 18 10.83 -14.79 13.63
C ARG A 18 10.80 -13.93 14.89
N GLU A 19 11.07 -14.53 16.04
CA GLU A 19 10.91 -13.90 17.36
C GLU A 19 11.69 -12.59 17.50
N GLU A 20 12.86 -12.49 16.86
CA GLU A 20 13.67 -11.27 16.90
C GLU A 20 13.23 -10.17 15.90
N TRP A 21 12.25 -10.42 15.03
CA TRP A 21 11.77 -9.44 14.07
C TRP A 21 10.71 -8.54 14.68
N LYS A 22 10.81 -7.24 14.38
CA LYS A 22 9.79 -6.25 14.78
C LYS A 22 8.55 -6.26 13.88
N GLN A 23 8.63 -6.92 12.72
CA GLN A 23 7.59 -6.93 11.70
C GLN A 23 7.48 -8.34 11.10
N ILE A 24 6.28 -8.69 10.67
CA ILE A 24 6.00 -9.89 9.90
C ILE A 24 6.36 -9.59 8.45
N ALA A 25 7.08 -10.50 7.79
CA ALA A 25 7.25 -10.41 6.35
C ALA A 25 6.09 -11.10 5.66
N GLU A 26 5.53 -10.47 4.64
CA GLU A 26 4.38 -10.96 3.90
C GLU A 26 4.77 -11.24 2.46
N VAL A 27 4.30 -12.37 1.93
CA VAL A 27 4.33 -12.67 0.50
C VAL A 27 2.99 -13.20 0.06
N THR A 28 2.61 -12.97 -1.18
CA THR A 28 1.39 -13.60 -1.73
C THR A 28 1.58 -15.12 -1.75
N TYR A 29 0.53 -15.88 -1.45
CA TYR A 29 0.60 -17.34 -1.47
C TYR A 29 0.36 -17.88 -2.88
N ARG A 30 1.14 -18.90 -3.25
CA ARG A 30 0.93 -19.73 -4.44
C ARG A 30 1.53 -21.10 -4.16
N GLU A 31 0.79 -22.14 -4.53
CA GLU A 31 1.14 -23.52 -4.16
C GLU A 31 2.47 -23.99 -4.76
N ASP A 32 2.76 -23.59 -6.00
CA ASP A 32 3.92 -24.06 -6.77
C ASP A 32 5.30 -23.67 -6.20
N TYR A 33 5.37 -22.66 -5.33
CA TYR A 33 6.62 -22.28 -4.67
C TYR A 33 6.57 -22.35 -3.14
N TYR A 34 5.46 -22.78 -2.55
CA TYR A 34 5.27 -22.75 -1.10
C TYR A 34 6.27 -23.67 -0.37
N GLU A 35 6.46 -24.90 -0.87
CA GLU A 35 7.45 -25.83 -0.32
C GLU A 35 8.87 -25.25 -0.40
N GLU A 36 9.23 -24.63 -1.53
CA GLU A 36 10.53 -24.01 -1.72
C GLU A 36 10.76 -22.83 -0.76
N LEU A 37 9.77 -21.94 -0.64
CA LEU A 37 9.78 -20.77 0.25
C LEU A 37 9.99 -21.18 1.72
N THR A 38 9.32 -22.25 2.15
CA THR A 38 9.34 -22.73 3.55
C THR A 38 10.53 -23.65 3.87
N SER A 39 11.20 -24.18 2.83
CA SER A 39 12.38 -25.05 2.98
C SER A 39 13.65 -24.35 3.46
N VAL A 40 13.66 -23.00 3.48
CA VAL A 40 14.85 -22.20 3.82
C VAL A 40 14.60 -21.28 5.02
N THR A 41 15.70 -20.88 5.67
CA THR A 41 15.66 -19.84 6.70
C THR A 41 15.92 -18.48 6.09
N TRP A 42 14.96 -17.58 6.25
CA TRP A 42 15.00 -16.17 5.93
C TRP A 42 15.50 -15.35 7.12
N THR A 43 16.30 -14.33 6.81
CA THR A 43 16.93 -13.45 7.79
C THR A 43 16.72 -12.00 7.37
N ALA A 44 16.37 -11.14 8.31
CA ALA A 44 16.33 -9.69 8.09
C ALA A 44 17.75 -9.10 8.05
N THR A 45 18.04 -8.26 7.08
CA THR A 45 19.31 -7.54 6.95
C THR A 45 19.04 -6.19 6.29
N ASN A 46 19.41 -5.10 6.97
CA ASN A 46 19.27 -3.73 6.45
C ASN A 46 17.87 -3.40 5.91
N GLY A 47 16.82 -3.82 6.61
CA GLY A 47 15.43 -3.58 6.20
C GLY A 47 14.87 -4.56 5.18
N TYR A 48 15.65 -5.55 4.72
CA TYR A 48 15.20 -6.54 3.73
C TYR A 48 15.26 -7.98 4.26
N ILE A 49 14.40 -8.83 3.72
CA ILE A 49 14.41 -10.27 3.99
C ILE A 49 15.24 -10.99 2.94
N LYS A 50 16.14 -11.88 3.38
CA LYS A 50 17.02 -12.64 2.49
C LYS A 50 17.36 -14.04 2.99
N ASN A 51 17.80 -14.90 2.08
CA ASN A 51 18.47 -16.15 2.42
C ASN A 51 19.63 -16.43 1.45
N ALA A 52 20.50 -17.39 1.79
CA ALA A 52 21.70 -17.68 1.01
C ALA A 52 21.43 -18.37 -0.34
N LYS A 53 20.34 -19.13 -0.46
CA LYS A 53 19.97 -19.92 -1.66
C LYS A 53 19.25 -19.08 -2.71
N PHE A 54 18.29 -18.25 -2.29
CA PHE A 54 17.43 -17.46 -3.20
C PHE A 54 17.73 -15.97 -3.22
N GLY A 55 18.62 -15.48 -2.35
CA GLY A 55 18.91 -14.05 -2.25
C GLY A 55 17.80 -13.27 -1.54
N LEU A 56 17.43 -12.11 -2.08
CA LEU A 56 16.42 -11.22 -1.49
C LEU A 56 15.00 -11.75 -1.78
N LEU A 57 14.13 -11.69 -0.77
CA LEU A 57 12.78 -12.26 -0.84
C LEU A 57 11.93 -11.64 -1.95
N HIS A 58 11.88 -10.31 -2.06
CA HIS A 58 11.13 -9.63 -3.12
C HIS A 58 11.61 -9.97 -4.53
N ARG A 59 12.92 -10.18 -4.72
CA ARG A 59 13.49 -10.63 -6.01
C ARG A 59 13.06 -12.06 -6.33
N TYR A 60 13.13 -12.94 -5.34
CA TYR A 60 12.64 -14.31 -5.45
C TYR A 60 11.15 -14.35 -5.81
N MET A 61 10.32 -13.53 -5.15
CA MET A 61 8.91 -13.40 -5.48
C MET A 61 8.75 -12.97 -6.95
N MET A 62 9.32 -11.83 -7.36
CA MET A 62 9.21 -11.36 -8.76
C MET A 62 9.66 -12.42 -9.79
N GLN A 63 10.73 -13.15 -9.52
CA GLN A 63 11.21 -14.24 -10.37
C GLN A 63 10.17 -15.38 -10.48
N LYS A 64 9.45 -15.71 -9.41
CA LYS A 64 8.38 -16.71 -9.42
C LYS A 64 7.14 -16.26 -10.20
N TRP A 65 6.79 -14.97 -10.20
CA TRP A 65 5.64 -14.48 -10.98
C TRP A 65 5.94 -14.25 -12.45
N TYR A 66 7.06 -13.60 -12.77
CA TYR A 66 7.39 -13.22 -14.16
C TYR A 66 8.25 -14.25 -14.90
N GLY A 67 8.84 -15.20 -14.18
CA GLY A 67 9.78 -16.17 -14.72
C GLY A 67 11.20 -15.62 -14.87
N ASN A 68 12.16 -16.54 -15.00
CA ASN A 68 13.60 -16.21 -15.05
C ASN A 68 13.96 -15.34 -16.26
N GLU A 69 13.36 -15.61 -17.42
CA GLU A 69 13.69 -14.91 -18.65
C GLU A 69 13.39 -13.41 -18.56
N VAL A 70 12.17 -13.06 -18.14
CA VAL A 70 11.75 -11.67 -17.95
C VAL A 70 12.58 -11.02 -16.85
N PHE A 71 12.80 -11.70 -15.72
CA PHE A 71 13.56 -11.17 -14.60
C PHE A 71 15.01 -10.84 -14.99
N ASP A 72 15.67 -11.74 -15.72
CA ASP A 72 17.04 -11.58 -16.19
C ASP A 72 17.14 -10.47 -17.25
N GLU A 73 16.16 -10.36 -18.16
CA GLU A 73 16.11 -9.26 -19.13
C GLU A 73 16.01 -7.90 -18.43
N MET A 74 15.07 -7.76 -17.50
CA MET A 74 14.86 -6.51 -16.76
C MET A 74 16.10 -6.14 -15.94
N THR A 75 16.72 -7.11 -15.27
CA THR A 75 17.98 -6.90 -14.54
C THR A 75 19.10 -6.45 -15.48
N LYS A 76 19.27 -7.08 -16.66
CA LYS A 76 20.28 -6.69 -17.66
C LYS A 76 20.04 -5.27 -18.20
N ARG A 77 18.78 -4.84 -18.27
CA ARG A 77 18.40 -3.48 -18.68
C ARG A 77 18.60 -2.43 -17.57
N GLY A 78 19.12 -2.81 -16.42
CA GLY A 78 19.36 -1.90 -15.28
C GLY A 78 18.11 -1.59 -14.46
N TRP A 79 17.10 -2.47 -14.51
CA TRP A 79 15.91 -2.37 -13.67
C TRP A 79 16.11 -3.13 -12.36
N VAL A 80 15.48 -2.62 -11.31
CA VAL A 80 15.45 -3.23 -9.98
C VAL A 80 14.01 -3.57 -9.64
N VAL A 81 13.82 -4.40 -8.61
CA VAL A 81 12.50 -4.66 -8.04
C VAL A 81 12.26 -3.63 -6.96
N ASP A 82 11.30 -2.75 -7.19
CA ASP A 82 10.84 -1.71 -6.25
C ASP A 82 9.80 -2.29 -5.29
N HIS A 83 9.75 -1.75 -4.07
CA HIS A 83 8.62 -1.93 -3.16
C HIS A 83 7.81 -0.65 -3.23
N MET A 84 6.58 -0.73 -3.74
CA MET A 84 5.75 0.46 -3.96
C MET A 84 5.55 1.25 -2.67
N ASN A 85 5.37 0.58 -1.54
CA ASN A 85 5.24 1.18 -0.21
C ASN A 85 6.57 1.38 0.56
N ASN A 86 7.72 1.13 -0.07
CA ASN A 86 9.06 1.19 0.53
C ASN A 86 9.28 0.31 1.78
N ASN A 87 8.47 -0.73 1.97
CA ASN A 87 8.63 -1.68 3.08
C ASN A 87 9.24 -3.01 2.60
N GLY A 88 10.50 -3.26 2.94
CA GLY A 88 11.21 -4.49 2.60
C GLY A 88 10.72 -5.78 3.27
N TYR A 89 9.72 -5.69 4.16
CA TYR A 89 8.98 -6.84 4.71
C TYR A 89 7.72 -7.16 3.91
N ASP A 90 7.18 -6.23 3.12
CA ASP A 90 6.01 -6.46 2.28
C ASP A 90 6.44 -6.88 0.87
N CYS A 91 6.63 -8.19 0.71
CA CYS A 91 7.01 -8.82 -0.55
C CYS A 91 5.79 -9.45 -1.26
N ARG A 92 4.56 -8.99 -0.96
CA ARG A 92 3.35 -9.39 -1.70
C ARG A 92 3.45 -8.87 -3.12
N ILE A 93 2.99 -9.66 -4.09
CA ILE A 93 3.21 -9.35 -5.51
C ILE A 93 2.55 -8.03 -5.90
N CYS A 94 1.41 -7.68 -5.30
CA CYS A 94 0.72 -6.41 -5.52
C CYS A 94 1.50 -5.16 -5.06
N ASN A 95 2.58 -5.33 -4.29
CA ASN A 95 3.45 -4.27 -3.81
C ASN A 95 4.79 -4.21 -4.56
N LEU A 96 5.02 -5.09 -5.55
CA LEU A 96 6.30 -5.20 -6.25
C LEU A 96 6.15 -4.84 -7.73
N GLU A 97 7.13 -4.10 -8.24
CA GLU A 97 7.23 -3.76 -9.67
C GLU A 97 8.68 -3.58 -10.11
N PHE A 98 8.95 -3.80 -11.40
CA PHE A 98 10.22 -3.40 -11.96
C PHE A 98 10.27 -1.90 -12.20
N LEU A 99 11.33 -1.25 -11.72
CA LEU A 99 11.58 0.17 -11.94
C LEU A 99 13.05 0.37 -12.36
N PRO A 100 13.37 1.25 -13.34
CA PRO A 100 14.76 1.52 -13.67
C PRO A 100 15.48 2.09 -12.44
N SER A 101 16.72 1.66 -12.17
CA SER A 101 17.43 1.96 -10.92
C SER A 101 17.46 3.46 -10.57
N ARG A 102 17.64 4.35 -11.55
CA ARG A 102 17.62 5.81 -11.32
C ARG A 102 16.27 6.33 -10.83
N HIS A 103 15.16 5.76 -11.32
CA HIS A 103 13.81 6.15 -10.91
C HIS A 103 13.50 5.59 -9.52
N ASN A 104 13.98 4.38 -9.20
CA ASN A 104 13.87 3.82 -7.84
C ASN A 104 14.62 4.69 -6.82
N VAL A 105 15.82 5.16 -7.15
CA VAL A 105 16.55 6.09 -6.28
C VAL A 105 15.81 7.41 -6.14
N ALA A 106 15.27 7.97 -7.22
CA ALA A 106 14.49 9.21 -7.16
C ALA A 106 13.23 9.07 -6.29
N LYS A 107 12.42 8.01 -6.52
CA LYS A 107 11.25 7.67 -5.71
C LYS A 107 11.60 7.58 -4.22
N GLY A 108 12.70 6.90 -3.90
CA GLY A 108 13.20 6.76 -2.52
C GLY A 108 13.67 8.06 -1.86
N GLN A 109 13.97 9.10 -2.63
CA GLN A 109 14.41 10.41 -2.11
C GLN A 109 13.29 11.45 -2.09
N ILE A 110 12.19 11.19 -2.80
CA ILE A 110 11.06 12.13 -2.96
C ILE A 110 9.80 11.46 -2.43
N LEU A 111 9.09 10.68 -3.27
CA LEU A 111 7.82 10.07 -2.94
C LEU A 111 7.84 9.32 -1.60
N ASP A 112 8.84 8.47 -1.37
CA ASP A 112 8.87 7.63 -0.17
C ASP A 112 9.11 8.44 1.12
N VAL A 113 9.87 9.54 1.03
CA VAL A 113 10.11 10.45 2.15
C VAL A 113 8.86 11.26 2.44
N GLU A 114 8.27 11.87 1.40
CA GLU A 114 7.08 12.70 1.52
C GLU A 114 5.86 11.88 1.97
N ALA A 115 5.68 10.66 1.47
CA ALA A 115 4.60 9.77 1.89
C ALA A 115 4.71 9.41 3.39
N GLU A 116 5.93 9.20 3.90
CA GLU A 116 6.16 8.93 5.32
C GLU A 116 5.86 10.16 6.18
N GLU A 117 6.33 11.35 5.77
CA GLU A 117 6.05 12.61 6.46
C GLU A 117 4.55 12.95 6.49
N MET A 118 3.83 12.63 5.40
CA MET A 118 2.42 12.91 5.25
C MET A 118 1.49 11.84 5.82
N ARG A 119 2.01 10.67 6.22
CA ARG A 119 1.22 9.47 6.58
C ARG A 119 0.15 9.73 7.64
N LEU A 120 0.41 10.63 8.59
CA LEU A 120 -0.53 11.00 9.66
C LEU A 120 -1.67 11.91 9.20
N HIS A 121 -1.59 12.46 7.99
CA HIS A 121 -2.61 13.33 7.40
C HIS A 121 -3.34 12.63 6.24
N ILE A 122 -2.57 12.06 5.31
CA ILE A 122 -3.06 11.23 4.21
C ILE A 122 -2.16 10.00 4.04
N ALA A 123 -2.78 8.82 4.03
CA ALA A 123 -2.10 7.55 3.86
C ALA A 123 -2.15 7.13 2.38
N LEU A 124 -1.24 7.67 1.59
CA LEU A 124 -1.11 7.36 0.16
C LEU A 124 -0.35 6.04 -0.04
N ASN A 125 -0.92 5.13 -0.83
CA ASN A 125 -0.31 3.85 -1.17
C ASN A 125 -0.49 3.55 -2.66
N ILE A 126 0.46 2.83 -3.26
CA ILE A 126 0.39 2.38 -4.65
C ILE A 126 0.36 0.85 -4.67
N PHE A 127 -0.49 0.29 -5.51
CA PHE A 127 -0.63 -1.15 -5.72
C PHE A 127 -0.68 -1.47 -7.20
N LYS A 128 -0.34 -2.71 -7.54
CA LYS A 128 -0.69 -3.34 -8.81
C LYS A 128 -1.62 -4.50 -8.55
N ASP A 129 -2.78 -4.47 -9.21
CA ASP A 129 -3.69 -5.59 -9.23
C ASP A 129 -3.22 -6.57 -10.31
N PHE A 130 -2.77 -7.77 -9.91
CA PHE A 130 -2.28 -8.78 -10.83
C PHE A 130 -3.39 -9.54 -11.56
N THR A 131 -4.64 -9.40 -11.13
CA THR A 131 -5.79 -9.98 -11.83
C THR A 131 -6.17 -9.18 -13.07
N THR A 132 -5.95 -7.87 -13.04
CA THR A 132 -6.28 -6.94 -14.14
C THR A 132 -5.04 -6.39 -14.86
N GLY A 133 -3.88 -6.36 -14.18
CA GLY A 133 -2.65 -5.74 -14.64
C GLY A 133 -2.60 -4.22 -14.41
N LEU A 134 -3.63 -3.64 -13.79
CA LEU A 134 -3.78 -2.20 -13.58
C LEU A 134 -3.13 -1.75 -12.26
N TYR A 135 -2.75 -0.48 -12.20
CA TYR A 135 -2.27 0.13 -10.95
C TYR A 135 -3.39 0.87 -10.23
N GLN A 136 -3.27 0.97 -8.92
CA GLN A 136 -4.17 1.78 -8.10
C GLN A 136 -3.36 2.65 -7.13
N ILE A 137 -3.78 3.90 -6.99
CA ILE A 137 -3.42 4.71 -5.82
C ILE A 137 -4.61 4.65 -4.87
N SER A 138 -4.38 4.29 -3.61
CA SER A 138 -5.34 4.46 -2.53
C SER A 138 -4.87 5.57 -1.58
N ILE A 139 -5.81 6.35 -1.07
CA ILE A 139 -5.54 7.43 -0.13
C ILE A 139 -6.54 7.33 1.01
N GLY A 140 -6.08 6.88 2.18
CA GLY A 140 -6.85 6.99 3.41
C GLY A 140 -6.70 8.39 4.01
N PHE A 141 -7.79 9.04 4.38
CA PHE A 141 -7.76 10.38 4.95
C PHE A 141 -7.81 10.32 6.48
N ASN A 142 -6.74 10.81 7.12
CA ASN A 142 -6.68 10.99 8.58
C ASN A 142 -7.11 12.40 8.98
N ASP A 143 -6.87 13.38 8.11
CA ASP A 143 -7.44 14.72 8.23
C ASP A 143 -8.90 14.73 7.75
N ASN A 144 -9.72 15.62 8.32
CA ASN A 144 -11.12 15.81 7.89
C ASN A 144 -11.20 16.55 6.55
N ILE A 145 -11.17 15.79 5.45
CA ILE A 145 -11.25 16.32 4.08
C ILE A 145 -12.64 16.13 3.49
N TYR A 146 -13.11 17.13 2.74
CA TYR A 146 -14.36 17.04 1.98
C TYR A 146 -14.07 16.79 0.51
N PHE A 147 -14.73 15.77 -0.05
CA PHE A 147 -14.86 15.58 -1.49
C PHE A 147 -15.92 16.55 -2.02
N TYR A 148 -15.54 17.36 -3.00
CA TYR A 148 -16.45 18.24 -3.72
C TYR A 148 -16.84 17.61 -5.06
N ASN A 149 -18.12 17.30 -5.21
CA ASN A 149 -18.66 16.83 -6.49
C ASN A 149 -19.03 18.04 -7.36
N ALA A 150 -18.34 18.22 -8.49
CA ALA A 150 -18.57 19.37 -9.37
C ALA A 150 -19.95 19.34 -10.08
N GLU A 151 -20.53 18.16 -10.28
CA GLU A 151 -21.83 17.97 -10.94
C GLU A 151 -22.97 18.31 -9.98
N THR A 152 -22.96 17.73 -8.77
CA THR A 152 -24.01 17.96 -7.77
C THR A 152 -23.79 19.24 -6.95
N LYS A 153 -22.56 19.78 -6.94
CA LYS A 153 -22.09 20.89 -6.11
C LYS A 153 -22.13 20.61 -4.60
N GLU A 154 -22.12 19.34 -4.23
CA GLU A 154 -22.16 18.91 -2.84
C GLU A 154 -20.76 18.69 -2.27
N ASN A 155 -20.64 18.90 -0.96
CA ASN A 155 -19.45 18.57 -0.18
C ASN A 155 -19.79 17.42 0.77
N GLN A 156 -18.97 16.37 0.75
CA GLN A 156 -19.13 15.23 1.64
C GLN A 156 -17.77 14.85 2.25
N LEU A 157 -17.74 14.56 3.55
CA LEU A 157 -16.54 14.04 4.22
C LEU A 157 -16.13 12.73 3.53
N ILE A 158 -14.84 12.56 3.20
CA ILE A 158 -14.33 11.36 2.52
C ILE A 158 -13.40 10.57 3.45
N ASN A 159 -13.56 9.24 3.46
CA ASN A 159 -12.68 8.34 4.21
C ASN A 159 -11.52 7.86 3.35
N THR A 160 -11.82 7.44 2.12
CA THR A 160 -10.81 6.89 1.21
C THR A 160 -11.11 7.25 -0.23
N LEU A 161 -10.07 7.57 -0.98
CA LEU A 161 -10.10 7.77 -2.43
C LEU A 161 -9.24 6.70 -3.09
N TYR A 162 -9.80 6.04 -4.12
CA TYR A 162 -9.08 5.14 -4.99
C TYR A 162 -9.03 5.71 -6.41
N LEU A 163 -7.87 5.61 -7.05
CA LEU A 163 -7.61 6.05 -8.41
C LEU A 163 -7.06 4.86 -9.20
N LEU A 164 -7.69 4.51 -10.32
CA LEU A 164 -7.30 3.38 -11.18
C LEU A 164 -6.47 3.87 -12.37
N TYR A 165 -5.41 3.15 -12.72
CA TYR A 165 -4.47 3.55 -13.78
C TYR A 165 -4.20 2.39 -14.76
N ASP A 166 -4.27 2.70 -16.05
CA ASP A 166 -3.84 1.85 -17.17
C ASP A 166 -2.65 2.52 -17.90
N CYS A 167 -1.60 2.83 -17.14
CA CYS A 167 -0.42 3.51 -17.65
C CYS A 167 0.87 2.97 -17.01
N ASP A 168 2.01 3.46 -17.49
CA ASP A 168 3.33 3.06 -16.96
C ASP A 168 3.48 3.48 -15.49
N TYR A 169 4.05 2.59 -14.67
CA TYR A 169 4.26 2.82 -13.22
C TYR A 169 4.93 4.17 -12.88
N LYS A 170 5.82 4.70 -13.73
CA LYS A 170 6.43 6.03 -13.50
C LYS A 170 5.41 7.15 -13.53
N GLN A 171 4.36 7.06 -14.35
CA GLN A 171 3.29 8.05 -14.36
C GLN A 171 2.48 8.00 -13.07
N VAL A 172 2.22 6.80 -12.55
CA VAL A 172 1.57 6.60 -11.25
C VAL A 172 2.41 7.20 -10.11
N ILE A 173 3.73 7.03 -10.14
CA ILE A 173 4.65 7.70 -9.19
C ILE A 173 4.54 9.22 -9.28
N TYR A 174 4.54 9.80 -10.50
CA TYR A 174 4.44 11.25 -10.66
C TYR A 174 3.12 11.82 -10.16
N ASP A 175 2.02 11.12 -10.39
CA ASP A 175 0.71 11.54 -9.87
C ASP A 175 0.68 11.44 -8.34
N ALA A 176 1.29 10.41 -7.74
CA ALA A 176 1.44 10.30 -6.30
C ALA A 176 2.24 11.47 -5.71
N GLU A 177 3.36 11.84 -6.33
CA GLU A 177 4.16 13.02 -5.95
C GLU A 177 3.35 14.32 -6.07
N GLU A 178 2.60 14.51 -7.17
CA GLU A 178 1.75 15.69 -7.37
C GLU A 178 0.64 15.80 -6.31
N ILE A 179 0.02 14.68 -5.95
CA ILE A 179 -0.99 14.63 -4.89
C ILE A 179 -0.39 15.04 -3.54
N LEU A 180 0.75 14.44 -3.14
CA LEU A 180 1.41 14.76 -1.88
C LEU A 180 1.84 16.22 -1.83
N LEU A 181 2.49 16.72 -2.88
CA LEU A 181 2.96 18.11 -2.95
C LEU A 181 1.81 19.11 -2.83
N LYS A 182 0.72 18.92 -3.59
CA LYS A 182 -0.45 19.80 -3.52
C LYS A 182 -1.10 19.72 -2.16
N TYR A 183 -1.24 18.52 -1.60
CA TYR A 183 -1.83 18.37 -0.28
C TYR A 183 -0.97 19.03 0.80
N GLN A 184 0.35 18.86 0.77
CA GLN A 184 1.26 19.48 1.72
C GLN A 184 1.20 21.02 1.66
N THR A 185 1.10 21.59 0.46
CA THR A 185 1.15 23.04 0.23
C THR A 185 -0.20 23.73 0.37
N GLU A 186 -1.29 23.10 -0.07
CA GLU A 186 -2.62 23.71 -0.15
C GLU A 186 -3.67 23.06 0.75
N LYS A 187 -3.35 21.92 1.39
CA LYS A 187 -4.30 21.07 2.15
C LYS A 187 -5.49 20.59 1.33
N LYS A 188 -5.31 20.52 0.01
CA LYS A 188 -6.26 20.03 -0.98
C LYS A 188 -5.51 19.64 -2.25
N PHE A 189 -6.13 18.82 -3.08
CA PHE A 189 -5.66 18.54 -4.43
C PHE A 189 -6.86 18.30 -5.35
N GLY A 190 -6.68 18.58 -6.64
CA GLY A 190 -7.70 18.35 -7.66
C GLY A 190 -7.34 17.15 -8.53
N LEU A 191 -8.35 16.39 -8.94
CA LEU A 191 -8.18 15.17 -9.73
C LEU A 191 -7.96 15.43 -11.22
N GLY A 192 -8.48 16.53 -11.77
CA GLY A 192 -8.60 16.73 -13.23
C GLY A 192 -7.31 16.87 -14.05
N LYS A 193 -6.11 16.76 -13.45
CA LYS A 193 -4.82 16.76 -14.17
C LYS A 193 -4.03 15.45 -14.05
N LEU A 194 -4.54 14.51 -13.25
CA LEU A 194 -3.92 13.22 -13.04
C LEU A 194 -4.27 12.27 -14.19
N ASN A 195 -3.51 11.19 -14.32
CA ASN A 195 -3.56 10.21 -15.41
C ASN A 195 -4.50 9.01 -15.12
N PHE A 196 -5.25 9.03 -14.02
CA PHE A 196 -6.17 7.93 -13.70
C PHE A 196 -7.29 7.83 -14.74
N ILE A 197 -7.81 6.62 -14.92
CA ILE A 197 -8.88 6.29 -15.86
C ILE A 197 -10.24 6.10 -15.19
N ASP A 198 -10.26 5.83 -13.88
CA ASP A 198 -11.47 5.72 -13.07
C ASP A 198 -11.15 6.08 -11.61
N TYR A 199 -12.14 6.48 -10.82
CA TYR A 199 -11.98 6.75 -9.40
C TYR A 199 -13.19 6.27 -8.57
N ARG A 200 -12.93 5.90 -7.32
CA ARG A 200 -13.96 5.53 -6.33
C ARG A 200 -13.71 6.24 -5.02
N CYS A 201 -14.79 6.65 -4.37
CA CYS A 201 -14.74 7.30 -3.06
C CYS A 201 -15.51 6.44 -2.05
N GLU A 202 -14.89 6.21 -0.89
CA GLU A 202 -15.58 5.71 0.29
C GLU A 202 -15.88 6.87 1.23
N PHE A 203 -17.14 6.98 1.64
CA PHE A 203 -17.61 8.01 2.55
C PHE A 203 -17.93 7.38 3.92
N PRO A 204 -17.68 8.10 5.03
CA PRO A 204 -18.02 7.60 6.35
C PRO A 204 -19.54 7.45 6.50
N PRO A 205 -20.00 6.44 7.24
CA PRO A 205 -21.38 6.38 7.69
C PRO A 205 -21.67 7.57 8.62
N LYS A 206 -22.95 7.95 8.72
CA LYS A 206 -23.39 8.94 9.71
C LYS A 206 -23.42 8.27 11.08
N ILE A 207 -22.46 8.59 11.93
CA ILE A 207 -22.39 8.12 13.31
C ILE A 207 -22.62 9.30 14.24
N GLU A 208 -23.63 9.19 15.11
CA GLU A 208 -23.80 10.11 16.22
C GLU A 208 -22.93 9.66 17.40
N PHE A 209 -22.05 10.56 17.82
CA PHE A 209 -21.18 10.37 18.97
C PHE A 209 -21.83 10.98 20.21
N THR A 210 -21.72 10.29 21.34
CA THR A 210 -21.97 10.91 22.65
C THR A 210 -20.86 11.90 22.98
N GLU A 211 -21.13 12.88 23.86
CA GLU A 211 -20.11 13.83 24.32
C GLU A 211 -18.87 13.13 24.90
N ARG A 212 -19.09 12.04 25.63
CA ARG A 212 -18.02 11.22 26.19
C ARG A 212 -17.17 10.55 25.11
N GLU A 213 -17.79 9.97 24.08
CA GLU A 213 -17.05 9.35 22.98
C GLU A 213 -16.22 10.39 22.22
N LEU A 214 -16.77 11.59 21.99
CA LEU A 214 -16.03 12.69 21.36
C LEU A 214 -14.81 13.10 22.19
N ASP A 215 -14.98 13.28 23.51
CA ASP A 215 -13.86 13.62 24.40
C ASP A 215 -12.78 12.53 24.39
N GLU A 216 -13.17 11.26 24.47
CA GLU A 216 -12.23 10.13 24.42
C GLU A 216 -11.50 10.05 23.05
N ILE A 217 -12.16 10.34 21.93
CA ILE A 217 -11.51 10.37 20.60
C ILE A 217 -10.51 11.53 20.51
N VAL A 218 -10.93 12.73 20.93
CA VAL A 218 -10.09 13.95 20.85
C VAL A 218 -8.86 13.83 21.74
N ASN A 219 -9.00 13.21 22.92
CA ASN A 219 -7.89 12.95 23.84
C ASN A 219 -7.00 11.78 23.38
N GLY A 220 -7.49 10.95 22.46
CA GLY A 220 -6.79 9.80 21.88
C GLY A 220 -6.92 8.53 22.71
N ASP A 221 -7.95 8.44 23.55
CA ASP A 221 -8.28 7.32 24.43
C ASP A 221 -9.25 6.32 23.77
N ARG A 222 -9.88 6.69 22.65
CA ARG A 222 -10.80 5.83 21.89
C ARG A 222 -10.45 5.79 20.41
N CYS A 223 -10.27 4.57 19.89
CA CYS A 223 -9.96 4.30 18.48
C CYS A 223 -11.11 3.63 17.72
N PHE A 224 -12.06 3.04 18.44
CA PHE A 224 -13.15 2.25 17.88
C PHE A 224 -14.49 2.61 18.51
N ILE A 225 -15.55 2.49 17.71
CA ILE A 225 -16.93 2.61 18.16
C ILE A 225 -17.73 1.43 17.65
N GLU A 226 -18.58 0.89 18.51
CA GLU A 226 -19.58 -0.10 18.12
C GLU A 226 -20.95 0.56 17.96
N ARG A 227 -21.62 0.29 16.85
CA ARG A 227 -23.04 0.62 16.61
C ARG A 227 -23.68 -0.56 15.88
N ASP A 228 -24.82 -1.02 16.39
CA ASP A 228 -25.61 -2.10 15.78
C ASP A 228 -24.82 -3.40 15.49
N GLY A 229 -23.81 -3.71 16.32
CA GLY A 229 -22.95 -4.90 16.17
C GLY A 229 -21.78 -4.73 15.20
N GLU A 230 -21.66 -3.57 14.55
CA GLU A 230 -20.55 -3.23 13.66
C GLU A 230 -19.51 -2.36 14.39
N ILE A 231 -18.24 -2.66 14.18
CA ILE A 231 -17.11 -1.93 14.76
C ILE A 231 -16.53 -0.98 13.72
N TYR A 232 -16.51 0.30 14.04
CA TYR A 232 -15.97 1.38 13.23
C TYR A 232 -14.65 1.86 13.80
N PHE A 233 -13.63 1.97 12.95
CA PHE A 233 -12.40 2.68 13.28
C PHE A 233 -12.62 4.18 13.15
N VAL A 234 -12.14 4.97 14.12
CA VAL A 234 -12.26 6.42 14.12
C VAL A 234 -10.86 7.02 14.22
N PRO A 235 -10.27 7.52 13.12
CA PRO A 235 -8.97 8.20 13.15
C PRO A 235 -8.97 9.33 14.20
N GLY A 236 -7.87 9.44 14.94
CA GLY A 236 -7.75 10.35 16.07
C GLY A 236 -6.30 10.68 16.38
N LYS A 237 -6.07 11.21 17.58
CA LYS A 237 -4.74 11.71 17.99
C LYS A 237 -3.66 10.62 18.02
N ASN A 238 -4.02 9.41 18.44
CA ASN A 238 -3.08 8.31 18.69
C ASN A 238 -3.29 7.12 17.73
N ASN A 239 -4.18 7.25 16.76
CA ASN A 239 -4.53 6.18 15.84
C ASN A 239 -4.90 6.76 14.48
N TRP A 240 -4.37 6.17 13.42
CA TRP A 240 -4.52 6.66 12.06
C TRP A 240 -4.52 5.49 11.08
N ILE A 241 -5.09 5.73 9.91
CA ILE A 241 -5.02 4.85 8.76
C ILE A 241 -3.57 4.85 8.28
N LEU A 242 -2.99 3.64 8.14
CA LEU A 242 -1.66 3.45 7.55
C LEU A 242 -1.73 3.12 6.06
N SER A 243 -2.80 2.44 5.65
CA SER A 243 -3.04 2.00 4.29
C SER A 243 -4.51 1.62 4.12
N ALA A 244 -5.09 1.99 2.99
CA ALA A 244 -6.33 1.39 2.49
C ALA A 244 -5.94 0.42 1.38
N HIS A 245 -6.38 -0.83 1.47
CA HIS A 245 -6.00 -1.83 0.46
C HIS A 245 -6.67 -1.54 -0.87
N TYR A 246 -6.02 -1.85 -1.99
CA TYR A 246 -6.61 -1.68 -3.32
C TYR A 246 -7.83 -2.58 -3.53
N GLU A 247 -8.65 -2.24 -4.51
CA GLU A 247 -9.83 -3.02 -4.88
C GLU A 247 -9.47 -4.06 -5.94
N GLU A 248 -9.37 -5.34 -5.53
CA GLU A 248 -9.02 -6.44 -6.45
C GLU A 248 -10.08 -6.63 -7.54
N GLY A 249 -9.64 -6.76 -8.79
CA GLY A 249 -10.51 -6.99 -9.93
C GLY A 249 -11.22 -5.75 -10.45
N TRP A 250 -10.90 -4.55 -9.96
CA TRP A 250 -11.51 -3.32 -10.45
C TRP A 250 -11.13 -3.05 -11.91
N LYS A 251 -12.15 -2.98 -12.75
CA LYS A 251 -12.06 -2.55 -14.16
C LYS A 251 -12.79 -1.22 -14.32
N PRO A 252 -12.30 -0.32 -15.19
CA PRO A 252 -12.95 0.96 -15.43
C PRO A 252 -14.39 0.75 -15.89
N SER A 253 -15.30 1.60 -15.41
CA SER A 253 -16.66 1.64 -15.93
C SER A 253 -16.62 2.08 -17.40
N LEU A 254 -17.24 1.30 -18.29
CA LEU A 254 -17.37 1.59 -19.73
C LEU A 254 -18.22 2.84 -20.00
#